data_AF-A0A357IRK8-F1
#
_entry.id   AF-A0A357IRK8-F1
#
_cell.length_a   1.000
_cell.length_b   1.000
_cell.length_c   1.000
_cell.angle_alpha   90.00
_cell.angle_beta   90.00
_cell.angle_gamma   90.00
#
_symmetry.space_group_name_H-M   'P 1'
#
loop_
_entity.id
_entity.type
_entity.pdbx_description
1 polymer ?
#
loop_
_entity_poly.entity_id
_entity_poly.type
_entity_poly.pdbx_seq_one_letter_code
_entity_poly.pdbx_strand_id
1 'polypeptide(L)' 'NETRISARSDGSINVQLLCEKLGGGGHFGAAAASFRDASVSVVEGKLLDTLDTYLNEAKSDLKGEKE' A
#
# COMPACT_ATOMS: atom_id res chain seq x y z
N ASN A 1 20.72 6.81 -4.07
CA ASN A 1 20.28 5.57 -3.36
C ASN A 1 18.82 5.33 -3.70
N GLU A 2 18.31 4.09 -3.79
CA GLU A 2 16.90 3.86 -4.14
C GLU A 2 16.28 2.81 -3.23
N THR A 3 15.12 3.15 -2.66
CA THR A 3 14.34 2.25 -1.80
C THR A 3 13.01 1.95 -2.49
N ARG A 4 12.59 0.69 -2.52
CA ARG A 4 11.38 0.24 -3.23
C ARG A 4 10.46 -0.54 -2.30
N ILE A 5 9.16 -0.35 -2.48
CA ILE A 5 8.10 -1.14 -1.86
C ILE A 5 7.48 -2.03 -2.92
N SER A 6 7.31 -3.31 -2.61
CA SER A 6 6.48 -4.25 -3.37
C SER A 6 5.35 -4.72 -2.46
N ALA A 7 4.11 -4.38 -2.80
CA ALA A 7 2.93 -4.72 -2.02
C ALA A 7 2.16 -5.87 -2.66
N ARG A 8 1.69 -6.81 -1.83
CA ARG A 8 0.88 -7.97 -2.23
C ARG A 8 -0.30 -8.12 -1.29
N SER A 9 -1.41 -8.63 -1.80
CA SER A 9 -2.62 -8.88 -1.03
C SER A 9 -3.26 -10.20 -1.46
N ASP A 10 -3.91 -10.86 -0.51
CA ASP A 10 -4.69 -12.08 -0.71
C ASP A 10 -6.12 -11.81 -1.23
N GLY A 11 -6.44 -10.55 -1.55
CA GLY A 11 -7.76 -10.10 -1.96
C GLY A 11 -8.50 -9.31 -0.87
N SER A 12 -7.99 -9.28 0.37
CA SER A 12 -8.61 -8.52 1.46
C SER A 12 -8.31 -7.02 1.43
N ILE A 13 -7.19 -6.61 0.82
CA ILE A 13 -6.75 -5.21 0.73
C ILE A 13 -6.43 -4.83 -0.72
N ASN A 14 -6.92 -3.68 -1.17
CA ASN A 14 -6.54 -3.07 -2.44
C ASN A 14 -5.17 -2.40 -2.32
N VAL A 15 -4.09 -3.13 -2.64
CA VAL A 15 -2.73 -2.59 -2.54
C VAL A 15 -2.38 -1.61 -3.67
N GLN A 16 -3.13 -1.61 -4.78
CA GLN A 16 -2.99 -0.58 -5.81
C GLN A 16 -3.30 0.79 -5.23
N LEU A 17 -4.43 0.95 -4.52
CA LEU A 17 -4.81 2.22 -3.91
C LEU A 17 -3.71 2.75 -2.98
N LEU A 18 -3.17 1.90 -2.10
CA LEU A 18 -2.12 2.29 -1.16
C LEU A 18 -0.83 2.69 -1.89
N CYS A 19 -0.41 1.94 -2.91
CA CYS A 19 0.77 2.30 -3.69
C CYS A 19 0.58 3.57 -4.51
N GLU A 20 -0.62 3.87 -5.02
CA GLU A 20 -0.92 5.13 -5.71
C GLU A 20 -0.77 6.34 -4.77
N LYS A 21 -1.21 6.23 -3.50
CA LYS A 21 -0.98 7.27 -2.47
C LYS A 21 0.51 7.51 -2.19
N LEU A 22 1.32 6.48 -2.37
CA LEU A 22 2.78 6.52 -2.24
C LEU A 22 3.49 6.96 -3.53
N GLY A 23 2.77 7.32 -4.59
CA GLY A 23 3.33 7.75 -5.88
C GLY A 23 3.74 6.60 -6.81
N GLY A 24 3.28 5.39 -6.53
CA GLY A 24 3.45 4.18 -7.35
C GLY A 24 2.17 3.75 -8.06
N GLY A 25 1.99 2.44 -8.22
CA GLY A 25 0.79 1.87 -8.85
C GLY A 25 0.88 0.35 -9.07
N GLY A 26 -0.12 -0.23 -9.72
CA GLY A 26 -0.19 -1.67 -10.01
C GLY A 26 -1.63 -2.17 -10.19
N HIS A 27 -1.91 -3.34 -9.62
CA HIS A 27 -3.22 -3.99 -9.60
C HIS A 27 -3.67 -4.28 -8.17
N PHE A 28 -4.97 -4.54 -7.99
CA PHE A 28 -5.63 -4.75 -6.70
C PHE A 28 -4.81 -5.60 -5.70
N GLY A 29 -4.30 -6.76 -6.14
CA GLY A 29 -3.54 -7.70 -5.29
C GLY A 29 -2.01 -7.56 -5.39
N ALA A 30 -1.50 -6.70 -6.26
CA ALA A 30 -0.06 -6.55 -6.50
C ALA A 30 0.31 -5.17 -7.04
N ALA A 31 1.08 -4.39 -6.27
CA ALA A 31 1.49 -3.03 -6.64
C ALA A 31 2.90 -2.71 -6.13
N ALA A 32 3.46 -1.58 -6.56
CA ALA A 32 4.79 -1.14 -6.15
C ALA A 32 4.93 0.39 -6.13
N ALA A 33 5.89 0.89 -5.34
CA ALA A 33 6.32 2.28 -5.31
C ALA A 33 7.84 2.36 -5.16
N SER A 34 8.48 3.37 -5.74
CA SER A 34 9.94 3.59 -5.64
C SER A 34 10.25 5.01 -5.18
N PHE A 35 11.27 5.13 -4.33
CA PHE A 35 11.70 6.38 -3.72
C PHE A 35 13.19 6.58 -3.98
N ARG A 36 13.50 7.64 -4.72
CA ARG A 36 14.88 8.07 -4.97
C ARG A 36 15.40 8.86 -3.78
N ASP A 37 16.64 8.58 -3.41
CA ASP A 37 17.41 9.26 -2.37
C ASP A 37 16.71 9.30 -0.99
N ALA A 38 15.90 8.27 -0.72
CA ALA A 38 15.26 8.05 0.57
C ALA A 38 15.85 6.81 1.25
N SER A 39 16.11 6.92 2.56
CA SER A 39 16.47 5.76 3.39
C SER A 39 15.24 4.91 3.68
N VAL A 40 15.48 3.66 4.09
CA VAL A 40 14.40 2.73 4.46
C VAL A 40 13.51 3.32 5.56
N SER A 41 14.09 3.95 6.59
CA SER A 41 13.31 4.54 7.69
C SER A 41 12.39 5.68 7.25
N VAL A 42 12.81 6.50 6.28
CA VAL A 42 11.96 7.56 5.73
C VAL A 42 10.80 6.96 4.93
N VAL A 43 11.07 5.91 4.16
CA VAL A 43 10.05 5.21 3.37
C VAL A 43 9.07 4.44 4.25
N GLU A 44 9.54 3.84 5.34
CA GLU A 44 8.72 3.19 6.36
C GLU A 44 7.75 4.17 7.00
N GLY A 45 8.20 5.36 7.41
CA GLY A 45 7.32 6.40 7.94
C GLY A 45 6.20 6.78 6.97
N LYS A 46 6.54 7.03 5.70
CA LYS A 46 5.54 7.31 4.64
C LYS A 46 4.55 6.16 4.45
N LEU A 47 5.01 4.92 4.52
CA LEU A 47 4.16 3.74 4.43
C LEU A 47 3.18 3.68 5.61
N LEU A 48 3.66 3.86 6.84
CA LEU A 48 2.82 3.86 8.04
C LEU A 48 1.77 4.97 7.99
N ASP A 49 2.15 6.21 7.65
CA ASP A 49 1.23 7.34 7.49
C ASP A 49 0.13 7.04 6.45
N THR A 50 0.51 6.38 5.35
CA THR A 50 -0.41 5.96 4.29
C THR A 50 -1.37 4.89 4.80
N LEU A 51 -0.89 3.90 5.56
CA LEU A 51 -1.73 2.86 6.14
C LEU A 51 -2.70 3.45 7.16
N ASP A 52 -2.25 4.31 8.06
CA ASP A 52 -3.11 4.96 9.06
C ASP A 52 -4.25 5.76 8.41
N THR A 53 -3.97 6.40 7.28
CA THR A 53 -4.96 7.23 6.58
C THR A 53 -5.90 6.42 5.69
N TYR A 54 -5.38 5.44 4.93
CA TYR A 54 -6.10 4.83 3.80
C TYR A 54 -6.35 3.32 3.94
N LEU A 55 -5.85 2.65 4.98
CA LEU A 55 -6.01 1.19 5.10
C LEU A 55 -7.49 0.77 5.22
N ASN A 56 -8.32 1.57 5.90
CA ASN A 56 -9.75 1.26 6.01
C ASN A 56 -10.49 1.40 4.68
N GLU A 57 -10.14 2.41 3.86
CA GLU A 57 -10.67 2.56 2.49
C GLU A 57 -10.17 1.44 1.57
N ALA A 58 -8.93 0.98 1.77
CA ALA A 58 -8.34 -0.08 0.98
C ALA A 58 -8.91 -1.48 1.30
N LYS A 59 -9.65 -1.67 2.39
CA LYS A 59 -10.25 -2.97 2.71
C LYS A 59 -11.32 -3.34 1.69
N SER A 60 -11.29 -4.59 1.25
CA SER A 60 -12.35 -5.18 0.44
C SER A 60 -13.46 -5.70 1.34
N ASP A 61 -14.70 -5.39 1.00
CA ASP A 61 -15.88 -5.89 1.71
C ASP A 61 -16.11 -7.41 1.51
N LEU A 62 -15.26 -8.08 0.72
CA LEU A 62 -15.38 -9.51 0.38
C LEU A 62 -15.12 -10.49 1.54
N LYS A 63 -15.05 -10.04 2.79
CA LYS A 63 -15.03 -10.91 3.97
C LYS A 63 -15.66 -10.22 5.18
N GLY A 64 -16.99 -10.12 5.21
CA GLY A 64 -17.66 -9.45 6.33
C GLY A 64 -19.17 -9.56 6.51
N GLU A 65 -19.96 -10.10 5.57
CA GLU A 65 -21.36 -10.47 5.87
C GLU A 65 -21.39 -11.91 6.41
N LYS A 66 -21.21 -12.03 7.73
CA LYS A 66 -21.86 -13.09 8.52
C LYS A 66 -22.78 -12.39 9.52
N GLU A 67 -23.99 -12.08 9.09
CA GLU A 67 -25.16 -12.09 9.96
C GLU A 67 -25.88 -13.43 9.79
#